data_AF-A0A3L7A4M2-F1
#
_entry.id   AF-A0A3L7A4M2-F1
#
_cell.length_a   1.000
_cell.length_b   1.000
_cell.length_c   1.000
_cell.angle_alpha   90.00
_cell.angle_beta   90.00
_cell.angle_gamma   90.00
#
_symmetry.space_group_name_H-M   'P 1'
#
loop_
_entity.id
_entity.type
_entity.pdbx_description
1 polymer ?
#
loop_
_entity_poly.entity_id
_entity_poly.type
_entity_poly.pdbx_seq_one_letter_code
_entity_poly.pdbx_strand_id
1 'polypeptide(L)'
;MAVELSVPVVQAARSMGEDLAGWRKILGLTTTQVAERADISRDTLRKVERGDPTVSFHVVLRVARALGVLKTLADALDPLSTDLGRARAGLLERKRVRFPKSS
;
A
#
# COMPACT_ATOMS: atom_id res chain seq x y z
N MET A 1 -5.77 22.11 0.53
CA MET A 1 -6.82 21.68 1.49
C MET A 1 -6.27 20.49 2.26
N ALA A 2 -6.24 20.56 3.59
CA ALA A 2 -6.00 19.37 4.39
C ALA A 2 -7.22 18.45 4.21
N VAL A 3 -7.00 17.26 3.67
CA VAL A 3 -8.04 16.23 3.62
C VAL A 3 -8.22 15.77 5.05
N GLU A 4 -9.39 16.03 5.66
CA GLU A 4 -9.75 15.38 6.93
C GLU A 4 -9.95 13.90 6.64
N LEU A 5 -8.95 13.09 6.99
CA LEU A 5 -9.02 11.64 6.87
C LEU A 5 -9.73 11.08 8.10
N SER A 6 -10.55 10.06 7.87
CA SER A 6 -11.19 9.34 8.97
C SER A 6 -10.15 8.63 9.84
N VAL A 7 -10.43 8.50 11.13
CA VAL A 7 -9.54 7.82 12.09
C VAL A 7 -9.11 6.42 11.60
N PRO A 8 -10.01 5.55 11.08
CA PRO A 8 -9.62 4.23 10.59
C PRO A 8 -8.59 4.28 9.46
N VAL A 9 -8.69 5.26 8.56
CA VAL A 9 -7.75 5.42 7.44
C VAL A 9 -6.38 5.82 7.93
N VAL A 10 -6.31 6.76 8.89
CA VAL A 10 -5.03 7.18 9.49
C VAL A 10 -4.37 6.03 10.25
N GLN A 11 -5.15 5.25 11.00
CA GLN A 11 -4.63 4.08 11.72
C GLN A 11 -4.11 3.01 10.76
N ALA A 12 -4.85 2.69 9.70
CA ALA A 12 -4.40 1.74 8.69
C ALA A 12 -3.09 2.20 8.01
N ALA A 13 -3.00 3.48 7.64
CA ALA A 13 -1.77 4.03 7.05
C ALA A 13 -0.58 3.92 8.01
N ARG A 14 -0.79 4.22 9.30
CA ARG A 14 0.22 4.09 10.35
C ARG A 14 0.69 2.65 10.52
N SER A 15 -0.22 1.68 10.66
CA SER A 15 0.12 0.26 10.75
C SER A 15 0.95 -0.20 9.54
N MET A 16 0.53 0.16 8.33
CA MET A 16 1.28 -0.17 7.11
C MET A 16 2.70 0.43 7.12
N GLY A 17 2.85 1.68 7.57
CA GLY A 17 4.16 2.32 7.71
C GLY A 17 5.06 1.61 8.74
N GLU A 18 4.48 1.23 9.88
CA GLU A 18 5.17 0.48 10.93
C GLU A 18 5.61 -0.91 10.45
N ASP A 19 4.78 -1.59 9.66
CA ASP A 19 5.11 -2.89 9.04
C ASP A 19 6.27 -2.78 8.05
N LEU A 20 6.29 -1.74 7.20
CA LEU A 20 7.40 -1.47 6.28
C LEU A 20 8.70 -1.18 7.05
N ALA A 21 8.61 -0.42 8.15
CA ALA A 21 9.74 -0.20 9.05
C ALA A 21 10.19 -1.51 9.72
N GLY A 22 9.25 -2.39 10.05
CA GLY A 22 9.49 -3.74 10.56
C GLY A 22 10.29 -4.59 9.57
N TRP A 23 9.84 -4.66 8.31
CA TRP A 23 10.56 -5.36 7.24
C TRP A 23 11.98 -4.84 7.07
N ARG A 24 12.18 -3.52 7.08
CA ARG A 24 13.52 -2.93 7.02
C ARG A 24 14.42 -3.45 8.16
N LYS A 25 13.92 -3.49 9.39
CA LYS A 25 14.66 -3.98 10.57
C LYS A 25 14.96 -5.47 10.47
N ILE A 26 13.98 -6.30 10.08
CA ILE A 26 14.14 -7.74 9.89
C ILE A 26 15.22 -8.05 8.86
N LEU A 27 15.28 -7.27 7.79
CA LEU A 27 16.27 -7.39 6.72
C LEU A 27 17.64 -6.78 7.09
N GLY A 28 17.79 -6.18 8.28
CA GLY A 28 19.04 -5.55 8.72
C GLY A 28 19.44 -4.31 7.90
N LEU A 29 18.48 -3.65 7.25
CA LEU A 29 18.74 -2.53 6.36
C LEU A 29 18.65 -1.19 7.12
N THR A 30 19.63 -0.32 6.86
CA THR A 30 19.59 1.07 7.35
C THR A 30 18.54 1.87 6.57
N THR A 31 18.04 2.95 7.18
CA THR A 31 17.17 3.92 6.50
C THR A 31 17.81 4.45 5.22
N THR A 32 19.13 4.71 5.24
CA THR A 32 19.85 5.21 4.06
C THR A 32 19.83 4.20 2.91
N GLN A 33 20.14 2.92 3.19
CA GLN A 33 20.14 1.87 2.16
C GLN A 33 18.76 1.66 1.53
N VAL A 34 17.69 1.67 2.32
CA VAL A 34 16.32 1.52 1.77
C VAL A 34 15.93 2.74 0.96
N ALA A 35 16.25 3.95 1.43
CA ALA A 35 15.97 5.20 0.72
C ALA A 35 16.68 5.23 -0.65
N GLU A 36 17.95 4.82 -0.71
CA GLU A 36 18.72 4.69 -1.95
C GLU A 36 18.13 3.64 -2.90
N ARG A 37 17.83 2.42 -2.39
CA ARG A 37 17.21 1.36 -3.21
C ARG A 37 15.82 1.72 -3.72
N ALA A 38 15.09 2.53 -2.96
CA ALA A 38 13.81 3.07 -3.36
C ALA A 38 13.96 4.33 -4.21
N ASP A 39 15.15 4.91 -4.35
CA ASP A 39 15.47 6.19 -5.02
C ASP A 39 14.58 7.35 -4.51
N ILE A 40 14.61 7.56 -3.19
CA ILE A 40 13.92 8.63 -2.47
C ILE A 40 14.82 9.23 -1.38
N SER A 41 14.43 10.37 -0.82
CA SER A 41 15.14 10.93 0.34
C SER A 41 14.90 10.12 1.63
N ARG A 42 15.84 10.20 2.58
CA ARG A 42 15.68 9.61 3.93
C ARG A 42 14.47 10.16 4.67
N ASP A 43 14.14 11.44 4.48
CA ASP A 43 12.98 12.07 5.11
C ASP A 43 11.68 11.59 4.49
N THR A 44 11.65 11.35 3.17
CA THR A 44 10.53 10.70 2.50
C THR A 44 10.33 9.28 3.03
N LEU A 45 11.40 8.50 3.21
CA LEU A 45 11.30 7.16 3.81
C LEU A 45 10.76 7.23 5.25
N ARG A 46 11.21 8.19 6.07
CA ARG A 46 10.66 8.39 7.42
C ARG A 46 9.17 8.71 7.42
N LYS A 47 8.68 9.49 6.46
CA LYS A 47 7.25 9.75 6.28
C LYS A 47 6.49 8.47 5.93
N VAL A 48 7.02 7.66 5.01
CA VAL A 48 6.46 6.34 4.67
C VAL A 48 6.38 5.44 5.91
N GLU A 49 7.47 5.30 6.66
CA GLU A 49 7.53 4.45 7.85
C GLU A 49 6.63 4.94 9.01
N ARG A 50 6.17 6.19 8.97
CA ARG A 50 5.20 6.75 9.91
C ARG A 50 3.76 6.68 9.40
N GLY A 51 3.54 6.19 8.17
CA GLY A 51 2.23 6.16 7.55
C GLY A 51 1.69 7.53 7.19
N ASP A 52 2.55 8.50 6.83
CA ASP A 52 2.13 9.84 6.41
C ASP A 52 1.28 9.74 5.12
N PRO A 53 -0.02 10.09 5.17
CA PRO A 53 -0.93 9.91 4.05
C PRO A 53 -0.70 10.93 2.92
N THR A 54 0.17 11.93 3.13
CA THR A 54 0.56 12.89 2.07
C THR A 54 1.57 12.31 1.10
N VAL A 55 2.20 11.17 1.44
CA VAL A 55 3.15 10.49 0.55
C VAL A 55 2.40 9.82 -0.58
N SER A 56 2.84 10.08 -1.81
CA SER A 56 2.23 9.49 -3.01
C SER A 56 2.33 7.96 -3.00
N PHE A 57 1.26 7.28 -3.40
CA PHE A 57 1.18 5.82 -3.36
C PHE A 57 2.34 5.09 -4.07
N HIS A 58 2.81 5.61 -5.22
CA HIS A 58 3.94 5.03 -5.94
C HIS A 58 5.24 5.02 -5.10
N VAL A 59 5.43 5.96 -4.18
CA VAL A 59 6.59 5.99 -3.27
C VAL A 59 6.52 4.82 -2.28
N VAL A 60 5.34 4.54 -1.73
CA VAL A 60 5.11 3.37 -0.87
C VAL A 60 5.45 2.07 -1.61
N LEU A 61 5.02 1.94 -2.88
CA LEU A 61 5.35 0.79 -3.72
C LEU A 61 6.85 0.66 -4.01
N ARG A 62 7.57 1.79 -4.21
CA ARG A 62 9.02 1.79 -4.38
C ARG A 62 9.76 1.31 -3.13
N VAL A 63 9.27 1.68 -1.94
CA VAL A 63 9.80 1.17 -0.66
C VAL A 63 9.50 -0.32 -0.52
N ALA A 64 8.27 -0.76 -0.77
CA ALA A 64 7.92 -2.18 -0.77
C ALA A 64 8.80 -3.00 -1.74
N ARG A 65 9.11 -2.45 -2.93
CA ARG A 65 10.05 -3.05 -3.88
C ARG A 65 11.46 -3.15 -3.31
N ALA A 66 11.97 -2.06 -2.74
CA ALA A 66 13.30 -2.01 -2.14
C ALA A 66 13.48 -2.99 -0.97
N LEU A 67 12.38 -3.31 -0.27
CA LEU A 67 12.30 -4.29 0.81
C LEU A 67 11.98 -5.72 0.31
N GLY A 68 11.74 -5.93 -0.98
CA GLY A 68 11.42 -7.25 -1.54
C GLY A 68 10.00 -7.76 -1.24
N VAL A 69 9.10 -6.91 -0.73
CA VAL A 69 7.73 -7.28 -0.32
C VAL A 69 6.65 -6.73 -1.27
N LEU A 70 7.03 -6.13 -2.39
CA LEU A 70 6.08 -5.57 -3.37
C LEU A 70 5.07 -6.61 -3.87
N LYS A 71 5.54 -7.83 -4.18
CA LYS A 71 4.64 -8.89 -4.66
C LYS A 71 3.65 -9.30 -3.56
N THR A 72 4.11 -9.47 -2.33
CA THR A 72 3.25 -9.76 -1.18
C THR A 72 2.15 -8.72 -1.01
N LEU A 73 2.49 -7.43 -1.15
CA LEU A 73 1.51 -6.34 -1.09
C LEU A 73 0.50 -6.38 -2.25
N ALA A 74 0.97 -6.68 -3.47
CA ALA A 74 0.10 -6.81 -4.63
C ALA A 74 -0.85 -8.01 -4.51
N ASP A 75 -0.33 -9.16 -4.07
CA ASP A 75 -1.10 -10.38 -3.85
C ASP A 75 -2.16 -10.20 -2.74
N ALA A 76 -1.85 -9.41 -1.70
CA ALA A 76 -2.80 -9.11 -0.62
C ALA A 76 -4.04 -8.33 -1.09
N LEU A 77 -3.95 -7.65 -2.24
CA LEU A 77 -5.06 -6.93 -2.87
C LEU A 77 -5.68 -7.71 -4.03
N ASP A 78 -5.19 -8.91 -4.35
CA ASP A 78 -5.76 -9.74 -5.40
C ASP A 78 -7.16 -10.21 -5.00
N PRO A 79 -8.24 -9.80 -5.70
CA PRO A 79 -9.59 -10.23 -5.38
C PRO A 79 -9.74 -11.75 -5.47
N LEU A 80 -9.00 -12.43 -6.35
CA LEU A 80 -9.07 -13.87 -6.56
C LEU A 80 -8.40 -14.68 -5.45
N SER A 81 -7.69 -14.03 -4.53
CA SER A 81 -7.21 -14.66 -3.29
C SER A 81 -8.37 -15.03 -2.35
N THR A 82 -9.56 -14.44 -2.52
CA THR A 82 -10.73 -14.65 -1.65
C THR A 82 -11.78 -15.57 -2.28
N ASP A 83 -12.52 -16.31 -1.44
CA ASP A 83 -13.62 -17.19 -1.90
C ASP A 83 -14.70 -16.41 -2.65
N LEU A 84 -15.09 -15.25 -2.13
CA LEU A 84 -16.07 -14.36 -2.76
C LEU A 84 -15.59 -13.87 -4.13
N GLY A 85 -14.32 -13.48 -4.23
CA GLY A 85 -13.74 -13.03 -5.48
C GLY A 85 -13.70 -14.15 -6.52
N ARG A 86 -13.31 -15.37 -6.14
CA ARG A 86 -13.33 -16.53 -7.04
C ARG A 86 -14.75 -16.90 -7.49
N ALA A 87 -15.72 -16.92 -6.57
CA ALA A 87 -17.13 -17.18 -6.90
C ALA A 87 -17.71 -16.14 -7.89
N ARG A 88 -17.10 -14.95 -7.96
CA ARG A 88 -17.50 -13.85 -8.83
C ARG A 88 -16.46 -13.51 -9.90
N ALA A 89 -15.54 -14.42 -10.23
CA ALA A 89 -14.41 -14.15 -11.13
C ALA A 89 -14.86 -13.65 -12.51
N GLY A 90 -15.97 -14.18 -13.05
CA GLY A 90 -16.54 -13.73 -14.34
C GLY A 90 -16.97 -12.26 -14.35
N LEU A 91 -17.07 -11.59 -13.19
CA LEU A 91 -17.35 -10.16 -13.12
C LEU A 91 -16.14 -9.29 -13.52
N LEU A 92 -14.91 -9.84 -13.51
CA LEU A 92 -13.70 -9.09 -13.87
C LEU A 92 -13.67 -8.70 -15.36
N GLU A 93 -14.40 -9.40 -16.22
CA GLU A 93 -14.53 -9.08 -17.65
C GLU A 93 -15.40 -7.84 -17.89
N ARG A 94 -16.14 -7.38 -16.87
CA ARG A 94 -17.00 -6.19 -17.00
C ARG A 94 -16.16 -4.94 -17.13
N LYS A 95 -16.32 -4.24 -18.26
CA LYS A 95 -15.70 -2.93 -18.48
C LYS A 95 -16.15 -1.86 -17.47
N ARG A 96 -17.41 -1.90 -17.01
CA ARG A 96 -18.00 -1.01 -15.99
C ARG A 96 -19.16 -1.70 -15.26
N VAL A 97 -19.33 -1.43 -13.97
CA VAL A 97 -20.53 -1.81 -13.20
C VAL A 97 -21.59 -0.71 -13.36
N ARG A 98 -22.81 -1.07 -13.78
CA ARG A 98 -23.97 -0.16 -13.83
C ARG A 98 -25.04 -0.68 -12.89
N PHE A 99 -25.52 0.19 -12.01
CA PHE A 99 -26.76 -0.07 -11.26
C PHE A 99 -27.96 0.29 -12.14
N PRO A 100 -29.02 -0.52 -12.17
CA PRO A 100 -30.25 -0.13 -12.84
C PRO A 100 -30.77 1.17 -12.21
N LYS A 101 -31.30 2.08 -13.04
CA LYS A 101 -31.96 3.28 -12.51
C LYS A 101 -33.17 2.82 -11.71
N SER A 102 -33.23 3.19 -10.43
CA SER A 102 -34.47 3.13 -9.67
C SER A 102 -35.46 4.10 -10.31
N SER A 103 -36.53 3.57 -10.91
CA SER A 103 -37.72 4.33 -11.27
C SER A 103 -38.62 4.51 -10.06
#